data_AF-A0A520ZZF9-F1
#
_entry.id   AF-A0A520ZZF9-F1
#
_cell.length_a   1.000
_cell.length_b   1.000
_cell.length_c   1.000
_cell.angle_alpha   90.00
_cell.angle_beta   90.00
_cell.angle_gamma   90.00
#
_symmetry.space_group_name_H-M   'P 1'
#
loop_
_entity.id
_entity.type
_entity.pdbx_description
1 polymer ?
#
loop_
_entity_poly.entity_id
_entity_poly.type
_entity_poly.pdbx_seq_one_letter_code
_entity_poly.pdbx_strand_id
1 'polypeptide(L)'
;MSVLTDKSVFTSLKQKGPLAARDEVELDRLISPLSRDWVTNLKLSELDVTKYRALRRQIFEFLDISSFREIQKLLSDSEARQRCSRRACNLLGNMFAISGTEQEIIFKVNEYARTADSVIKSLQSKLFAPYASHVAITNEVEITTDTVDLLLMIFDNRYHKKARFEAHRKLSLMNLAGSIDQRERETQIEDKFAQFLAFLNDYVWSTAQKIGEHDIVYLLSHHEGSEFRCVDVKVIRKEDAPHIPLGKGMKLTLLKRRRFRVGSREIPIYVSIRKKPPEAKVLKLLRKNEKNPAVAVDDDLGLMAVLNSEADVKIFQNHLTQSASNADSFMILEDISDTLTGGIHKGSSTGSSTKTPMLKFFARLGGMRVEFIIHTNRSWVNYIYQRDVAHDEYEVKRIFDSGVADLLFPQEIYFLNHQTVRNNMIRLFRKQIEEAWLWSENGSG
;
A
#
# COMPACT_ATOMS: atom_id res chain seq x y z
N MET A 1 14.56 -1.02 7.28
CA MET A 1 15.46 -1.73 6.33
C MET A 1 15.21 -1.17 4.94
N SER A 2 16.27 -0.86 4.19
CA SER A 2 16.16 -0.35 2.81
C SER A 2 16.09 -1.52 1.81
N VAL A 3 15.20 -1.42 0.83
CA VAL A 3 15.03 -2.40 -0.27
C VAL A 3 16.19 -2.39 -1.27
N LEU A 4 17.11 -1.43 -1.15
CA LEU A 4 18.26 -1.29 -2.04
C LEU A 4 19.50 -2.07 -1.55
N THR A 5 19.47 -2.54 -0.30
CA THR A 5 20.58 -3.32 0.30
C THR A 5 20.73 -4.71 -0.33
N ASP A 6 21.91 -5.32 -0.28
CA ASP A 6 22.17 -6.64 -0.90
C ASP A 6 21.32 -7.78 -0.32
N LYS A 7 20.75 -7.56 0.87
CA LYS A 7 19.77 -8.43 1.53
C LYS A 7 18.33 -8.25 1.01
N SER A 8 18.13 -7.42 -0.02
CA SER A 8 16.83 -7.23 -0.64
C SER A 8 16.29 -8.53 -1.22
N VAL A 9 15.00 -8.81 -1.01
CA VAL A 9 14.32 -9.94 -1.65
C VAL A 9 13.90 -9.61 -3.09
N PHE A 10 14.01 -8.33 -3.48
CA PHE A 10 13.65 -7.78 -4.79
C PHE A 10 14.87 -7.53 -5.68
N THR A 11 15.90 -8.40 -5.60
CA THR A 11 17.14 -8.24 -6.38
C THR A 11 16.94 -8.24 -7.89
N SER A 12 15.87 -8.84 -8.40
CA SER A 12 15.55 -8.83 -9.83
C SER A 12 15.30 -7.40 -10.35
N LEU A 13 14.69 -6.52 -9.56
CA LEU A 13 14.37 -5.16 -9.98
C LEU A 13 15.54 -4.17 -9.83
N LYS A 14 16.63 -4.58 -9.17
CA LYS A 14 17.79 -3.71 -9.00
C LYS A 14 18.51 -3.50 -10.33
N GLN A 15 18.77 -2.25 -10.66
CA GLN A 15 19.51 -1.88 -11.88
C GLN A 15 21.03 -2.02 -11.77
N LYS A 16 21.53 -2.42 -10.60
CA LYS A 16 22.89 -2.96 -10.41
C LYS A 16 22.90 -4.48 -10.24
N GLY A 17 21.75 -5.12 -10.42
CA GLY A 17 21.55 -6.55 -10.19
C GLY A 17 21.63 -7.41 -11.46
N PRO A 18 21.36 -8.72 -11.34
CA PRO A 18 21.49 -9.68 -12.44
C PRO A 18 20.61 -9.38 -13.65
N LEU A 19 19.48 -8.72 -13.45
CA LEU A 19 18.47 -8.43 -14.47
C LEU A 19 18.31 -6.92 -14.71
N ALA A 20 19.39 -6.16 -14.51
CA ALA A 20 19.43 -4.75 -14.86
C ALA A 20 19.07 -4.55 -16.34
N ALA A 21 18.18 -3.58 -16.61
CA ALA A 21 17.86 -3.21 -17.97
C ALA A 21 19.09 -2.55 -18.59
N ARG A 22 19.48 -3.02 -19.78
CA ARG A 22 20.62 -2.54 -20.55
C ARG A 22 20.14 -1.70 -21.71
N ASP A 23 21.02 -0.96 -22.35
CA ASP A 23 20.65 -0.20 -23.56
C ASP A 23 20.33 -1.15 -24.72
N GLU A 24 21.01 -2.30 -24.79
CA GLU A 24 20.80 -3.35 -25.79
C GLU A 24 20.68 -4.75 -25.16
N VAL A 25 20.04 -5.68 -25.89
CA VAL A 25 19.92 -7.11 -25.61
C VAL A 25 20.64 -7.88 -26.70
N GLU A 26 21.49 -8.83 -26.34
CA GLU A 26 22.13 -9.73 -27.29
C GLU A 26 21.73 -11.17 -26.97
N LEU A 27 20.89 -11.77 -27.83
CA LEU A 27 20.42 -13.15 -27.66
C LEU A 27 21.26 -14.18 -28.43
N ASP A 28 21.91 -13.75 -29.51
CA ASP A 28 22.58 -14.68 -30.45
C ASP A 28 24.06 -14.89 -30.14
N ARG A 29 24.68 -13.89 -29.49
CA ARG A 29 26.11 -13.88 -29.17
C ARG A 29 26.33 -14.31 -27.72
N LEU A 30 26.91 -15.50 -27.56
CA LEU A 30 27.29 -16.03 -26.23
C LEU A 30 28.38 -15.18 -25.57
N ILE A 31 29.25 -14.56 -26.37
CA ILE A 31 30.40 -13.79 -25.90
C ILE A 31 30.42 -12.45 -26.64
N SER A 32 30.27 -11.37 -25.87
CA SER A 32 30.42 -9.99 -26.31
C SER A 32 31.09 -9.18 -25.18
N PRO A 33 31.60 -7.97 -25.45
CA PRO A 33 32.07 -7.08 -24.38
C PRO A 33 30.98 -6.84 -23.33
N LEU A 34 29.75 -6.59 -23.78
CA LEU A 34 28.58 -6.39 -22.91
C LEU A 34 28.28 -7.60 -22.04
N SER A 35 28.35 -8.82 -22.58
CA SER A 35 28.09 -10.05 -21.81
C SER A 35 29.24 -10.37 -20.86
N ARG A 36 30.48 -10.06 -21.23
CA ARG A 36 31.65 -10.19 -20.34
C ARG A 36 31.55 -9.24 -19.15
N ASP A 37 31.27 -7.96 -19.39
CA ASP A 37 31.13 -6.98 -18.31
C ASP A 37 29.98 -7.33 -17.38
N TRP A 38 28.88 -7.84 -17.93
CA TRP A 38 27.78 -8.38 -17.15
C TRP A 38 28.20 -9.52 -16.23
N VAL A 39 28.87 -10.53 -16.78
CA VAL A 39 29.27 -11.72 -16.03
C VAL A 39 30.30 -11.34 -14.97
N THR A 40 31.22 -10.43 -15.27
CA THR A 40 32.17 -9.88 -14.31
C THR A 40 31.45 -9.21 -13.15
N ASN A 41 30.49 -8.32 -13.43
CA ASN A 41 29.70 -7.65 -12.39
C ASN A 41 28.84 -8.63 -11.59
N LEU A 42 28.24 -9.64 -12.24
CA LEU A 42 27.44 -10.66 -11.58
C LEU A 42 28.29 -11.53 -10.63
N LYS A 43 29.53 -11.85 -11.03
CA LYS A 43 30.48 -12.65 -10.24
C LYS A 43 31.01 -11.93 -9.01
N LEU A 44 30.78 -10.61 -8.86
CA LEU A 44 31.11 -9.89 -7.63
C LEU A 44 30.31 -10.40 -6.43
N SER A 45 29.22 -11.15 -6.66
CA SER A 45 28.34 -11.70 -5.63
C SER A 45 27.91 -13.12 -5.99
N GLU A 46 28.42 -14.13 -5.27
CA GLU A 46 28.03 -15.53 -5.46
C GLU A 46 26.51 -15.75 -5.28
N LEU A 47 25.92 -14.95 -4.38
CA LEU A 47 24.48 -14.93 -4.16
C LEU A 47 23.73 -14.49 -5.42
N ASP A 48 24.20 -13.45 -6.11
CA ASP A 48 23.55 -12.97 -7.33
C ASP A 48 23.73 -13.93 -8.51
N VAL A 49 24.87 -14.63 -8.60
CA VAL A 49 25.05 -15.74 -9.55
C VAL A 49 24.01 -16.83 -9.33
N THR A 50 23.78 -17.23 -8.07
CA THR A 50 22.81 -18.27 -7.71
C THR A 50 21.39 -17.82 -8.04
N LYS A 51 21.01 -16.59 -7.67
CA LYS A 51 19.71 -15.99 -7.98
C LYS A 51 19.47 -15.90 -9.48
N TYR A 52 20.48 -15.48 -10.25
CA TYR A 52 20.37 -15.43 -11.71
C TYR A 52 20.14 -16.82 -12.32
N ARG A 53 20.88 -17.85 -11.90
CA ARG A 53 20.72 -19.22 -12.41
C ARG A 53 19.31 -19.76 -12.15
N ALA A 54 18.78 -19.52 -10.95
CA ALA A 54 17.42 -19.91 -10.59
C ALA A 54 16.38 -19.18 -11.47
N LEU A 55 16.48 -17.85 -11.59
CA LEU A 55 15.58 -17.03 -12.40
C LEU A 55 15.64 -17.40 -13.89
N ARG A 56 16.85 -17.60 -14.44
CA ARG A 56 17.03 -18.06 -15.82
C ARG A 56 16.30 -19.38 -16.07
N ARG A 57 16.44 -20.35 -15.16
CA ARG A 57 15.75 -21.63 -15.28
C ARG A 57 14.24 -21.45 -15.24
N GLN A 58 13.72 -20.63 -14.33
CA GLN A 58 12.29 -20.32 -14.28
C GLN A 58 11.78 -19.69 -15.57
N ILE A 59 12.52 -18.73 -16.16
CA ILE A 59 12.18 -18.14 -17.46
C ILE A 59 12.12 -19.20 -18.56
N PHE A 60 13.06 -20.13 -18.56
CA PHE A 60 13.12 -21.21 -19.56
C PHE A 60 11.94 -22.16 -19.44
N GLU A 61 11.63 -22.63 -18.23
CA GLU A 61 10.45 -23.46 -17.97
C GLU A 61 9.16 -22.72 -18.32
N PHE A 62 9.07 -21.44 -17.99
CA PHE A 62 7.88 -20.61 -18.23
C PHE A 62 7.64 -20.40 -19.74
N LEU A 63 8.70 -20.08 -20.49
CA LEU A 63 8.64 -19.87 -21.93
C LEU A 63 8.67 -21.17 -22.76
N ASP A 64 8.90 -22.33 -22.12
CA ASP A 64 9.07 -23.63 -22.78
C ASP A 64 10.26 -23.67 -23.76
N ILE A 65 11.41 -23.14 -23.31
CA ILE A 65 12.62 -23.03 -24.13
C ILE A 65 13.84 -23.61 -23.40
N SER A 66 14.86 -24.03 -24.16
CA SER A 66 16.12 -24.54 -23.58
C SER A 66 17.24 -23.49 -23.52
N SER A 67 17.09 -22.38 -24.25
CA SER A 67 18.11 -21.34 -24.37
C SER A 67 17.53 -19.96 -24.73
N PHE A 68 18.25 -18.89 -24.40
CA PHE A 68 17.86 -17.53 -24.77
C PHE A 68 17.77 -17.30 -26.29
N ARG A 69 18.44 -18.12 -27.12
CA ARG A 69 18.37 -18.04 -28.59
C ARG A 69 16.98 -18.36 -29.12
N GLU A 70 16.24 -19.21 -28.42
CA GLU A 70 14.87 -19.59 -28.82
C GLU A 70 13.85 -18.46 -28.60
N ILE A 71 14.19 -17.45 -27.79
CA ILE A 71 13.34 -16.26 -27.62
C ILE A 71 13.09 -15.56 -28.96
N GLN A 72 14.07 -15.54 -29.87
CA GLN A 72 13.87 -14.94 -31.20
C GLN A 72 12.74 -15.60 -31.97
N LYS A 73 12.58 -16.92 -31.83
CA LYS A 73 11.47 -17.65 -32.47
C LYS A 73 10.14 -17.24 -31.87
N LEU A 74 10.04 -17.10 -30.55
CA LEU A 74 8.83 -16.63 -29.88
C LEU A 74 8.49 -15.16 -30.23
N LEU A 75 9.51 -14.34 -30.49
CA LEU A 75 9.33 -12.95 -30.94
C LEU A 75 8.82 -12.85 -32.39
N SER A 76 9.19 -13.79 -33.27
CA SER A 76 8.78 -13.78 -34.68
C SER A 76 7.53 -14.61 -35.00
N ASP A 77 7.22 -15.64 -34.21
CA ASP A 77 6.08 -16.54 -34.41
C ASP A 77 4.95 -16.26 -33.40
N SER A 78 3.87 -15.65 -33.89
CA SER A 78 2.70 -15.31 -33.07
C SER A 78 1.93 -16.55 -32.59
N GLU A 79 1.87 -17.62 -33.36
CA GLU A 79 1.18 -18.84 -32.95
C GLU A 79 1.95 -19.58 -31.87
N ALA A 80 3.28 -19.69 -32.01
CA ALA A 80 4.14 -20.26 -30.98
C ALA A 80 4.00 -19.47 -29.67
N ARG A 81 3.96 -18.14 -29.77
CA ARG A 81 3.73 -17.28 -28.61
C ARG A 81 2.37 -17.52 -27.96
N GLN A 82 1.29 -17.59 -28.73
CA GLN A 82 -0.05 -17.83 -28.18
C GLN A 82 -0.18 -19.21 -27.53
N ARG A 83 0.49 -20.24 -28.07
CA ARG A 83 0.58 -21.57 -27.41
C ARG A 83 1.34 -21.46 -26.08
N CYS A 84 2.47 -20.74 -26.08
CA CYS A 84 3.26 -20.48 -24.87
C CYS A 84 2.44 -19.73 -23.81
N SER A 85 1.75 -18.64 -24.18
CA SER A 85 0.88 -17.85 -23.29
C SER A 85 -0.21 -18.70 -22.62
N ARG A 86 -0.91 -19.56 -23.36
CA ARG A 86 -1.91 -20.47 -22.78
C ARG A 86 -1.32 -21.43 -21.76
N ARG A 87 -0.20 -22.07 -22.10
CA ARG A 87 0.54 -22.95 -21.18
C ARG A 87 0.99 -22.20 -19.93
N ALA A 88 1.58 -21.03 -20.11
CA ALA A 88 2.08 -20.18 -19.03
C ALA A 88 0.95 -19.71 -18.11
N CYS A 89 -0.21 -19.36 -18.66
CA CYS A 89 -1.40 -19.00 -17.89
C CYS A 89 -1.87 -20.15 -17.01
N ASN A 90 -1.89 -21.39 -17.52
CA ASN A 90 -2.21 -22.58 -16.73
C ASN A 90 -1.18 -22.85 -15.63
N LEU A 91 0.12 -22.65 -15.90
CA LEU A 91 1.17 -22.76 -14.87
C LEU A 91 0.96 -21.74 -13.75
N LEU A 92 0.61 -20.49 -14.07
CA LEU A 92 0.29 -19.46 -13.07
C LEU A 92 -1.00 -19.78 -12.31
N GLY A 93 -2.02 -20.30 -13.01
CA GLY A 93 -3.26 -20.79 -12.40
C GLY A 93 -2.97 -21.81 -11.32
N ASN A 94 -2.14 -22.81 -11.62
CA ASN A 94 -1.71 -23.82 -10.66
C ASN A 94 -0.86 -23.21 -9.52
N MET A 95 0.10 -22.34 -9.85
CA MET A 95 1.00 -21.72 -8.86
C MET A 95 0.24 -20.90 -7.82
N PHE A 96 -0.78 -20.15 -8.24
CA PHE A 96 -1.62 -19.34 -7.35
C PHE A 96 -2.89 -20.07 -6.88
N ALA A 97 -3.01 -21.37 -7.13
CA ALA A 97 -4.18 -22.18 -6.81
C ALA A 97 -5.52 -21.54 -7.27
N ILE A 98 -5.56 -21.00 -8.48
CA ILE A 98 -6.77 -20.46 -9.10
C ILE A 98 -7.59 -21.63 -9.63
N SER A 99 -8.80 -21.83 -9.10
CA SER A 99 -9.75 -22.81 -9.61
C SER A 99 -10.69 -22.17 -10.61
N GLY A 100 -11.05 -22.89 -11.67
CA GLY A 100 -12.00 -22.43 -12.68
C GLY A 100 -11.68 -22.95 -14.08
N THR A 101 -12.44 -22.45 -15.04
CA THR A 101 -12.20 -22.60 -16.48
C THR A 101 -10.94 -21.83 -16.93
N GLU A 102 -10.40 -22.16 -18.10
CA GLU A 102 -9.26 -21.45 -18.68
C GLU A 102 -9.52 -19.93 -18.78
N GLN A 103 -10.75 -19.53 -19.12
CA GLN A 103 -11.13 -18.12 -19.21
C GLN A 103 -11.11 -17.41 -17.84
N GLU A 104 -11.52 -18.09 -16.77
CA GLU A 104 -11.48 -17.54 -15.41
C GLU A 104 -10.04 -17.38 -14.91
N ILE A 105 -9.17 -18.34 -15.24
CA ILE A 105 -7.73 -18.26 -14.94
C ILE A 105 -7.11 -17.08 -15.69
N ILE A 106 -7.36 -16.96 -17.00
CA ILE A 106 -6.88 -15.82 -17.82
C ILE A 106 -7.37 -14.50 -17.23
N PHE A 107 -8.65 -14.41 -16.89
CA PHE A 107 -9.23 -13.22 -16.29
C PHE A 107 -8.52 -12.84 -14.99
N LYS A 108 -8.28 -13.81 -14.09
CA LYS A 108 -7.58 -13.56 -12.82
C LYS A 108 -6.12 -13.18 -12.99
N VAL A 109 -5.40 -13.80 -13.91
CA VAL A 109 -4.01 -13.41 -14.22
C VAL A 109 -3.96 -11.97 -14.77
N ASN A 110 -4.93 -11.60 -15.62
CA ASN A 110 -5.05 -10.24 -16.14
C ASN A 110 -5.39 -9.20 -15.04
N GLU A 111 -6.18 -9.57 -14.03
CA GLU A 111 -6.42 -8.73 -12.84
C GLU A 111 -5.13 -8.42 -12.06
N TYR A 112 -4.17 -9.36 -12.02
CA TYR A 112 -2.87 -9.11 -11.39
C TYR A 112 -2.06 -8.06 -12.17
N ALA A 113 -2.16 -8.04 -13.51
CA ALA A 113 -1.56 -6.99 -14.34
C ALA A 113 -2.18 -5.62 -14.03
N ARG A 114 -3.51 -5.55 -13.93
CA ARG A 114 -4.23 -4.32 -13.54
C ARG A 114 -3.83 -3.83 -12.15
N THR A 115 -3.67 -4.74 -11.19
CA THR A 115 -3.18 -4.42 -9.85
C THR A 115 -1.77 -3.83 -9.89
N ALA A 116 -0.87 -4.41 -10.71
CA ALA A 116 0.48 -3.88 -10.90
C ALA A 116 0.47 -2.45 -11.48
N ASP A 117 -0.39 -2.16 -12.46
CA ASP A 117 -0.54 -0.80 -13.00
C ASP A 117 -1.12 0.16 -11.94
N SER A 118 -2.10 -0.29 -11.15
CA SER A 118 -2.69 0.50 -10.05
C SER A 118 -1.67 0.89 -8.98
N VAL A 119 -0.66 0.05 -8.70
CA VAL A 119 0.46 0.43 -7.81
C VAL A 119 1.19 1.66 -8.35
N ILE A 120 1.52 1.66 -9.64
CA ILE A 120 2.25 2.76 -10.27
C ILE A 120 1.37 4.01 -10.37
N LYS A 121 0.11 3.87 -10.81
CA LYS A 121 -0.85 4.98 -10.89
C LYS A 121 -1.16 5.62 -9.53
N SER A 122 -1.21 4.82 -8.47
CA SER A 122 -1.38 5.31 -7.10
C SER A 122 -0.19 6.16 -6.65
N LEU A 123 1.04 5.72 -6.93
CA LEU A 123 2.24 6.51 -6.65
C LEU A 123 2.33 7.76 -7.54
N GLN A 124 2.00 7.64 -8.83
CA GLN A 124 1.99 8.73 -9.80
C GLN A 124 1.02 9.84 -9.37
N SER A 125 -0.21 9.48 -9.00
CA SER A 125 -1.25 10.45 -8.62
C SER A 125 -1.04 11.08 -7.24
N LYS A 126 -0.43 10.37 -6.29
CA LYS A 126 -0.27 10.86 -4.92
C LYS A 126 1.10 11.46 -4.64
N LEU A 127 2.17 10.71 -4.93
CA LEU A 127 3.53 11.06 -4.51
C LEU A 127 4.36 11.72 -5.60
N PHE A 128 4.03 11.46 -6.86
CA PHE A 128 4.74 12.01 -8.02
C PHE A 128 3.86 12.92 -8.87
N ALA A 129 2.75 13.47 -8.34
CA ALA A 129 1.82 14.27 -9.15
C ALA A 129 2.49 15.41 -9.93
N PRO A 130 3.39 16.23 -9.34
CA PRO A 130 4.15 17.25 -10.08
C PRO A 130 5.18 16.68 -11.08
N TYR A 131 5.48 15.39 -10.98
CA TYR A 131 6.48 14.65 -11.77
C TYR A 131 5.83 13.56 -12.63
N ALA A 132 4.51 13.62 -12.84
CA ALA A 132 3.74 12.53 -13.42
C ALA A 132 4.20 12.14 -14.84
N SER A 133 4.72 13.09 -15.60
CA SER A 133 5.28 12.88 -16.95
C SER A 133 6.55 12.03 -16.93
N HIS A 134 7.40 12.17 -15.90
CA HIS A 134 8.61 11.37 -15.77
C HIS A 134 8.27 9.90 -15.50
N VAL A 135 7.34 9.66 -14.57
CA VAL A 135 6.97 8.32 -14.09
C VAL A 135 5.85 7.64 -14.88
N ALA A 136 5.32 8.30 -15.91
CA ALA A 136 4.29 7.74 -16.78
C ALA A 136 4.73 6.40 -17.37
N ILE A 137 3.83 5.41 -17.34
CA ILE A 137 4.05 4.07 -17.89
C ILE A 137 4.08 4.19 -19.41
N THR A 138 4.98 3.46 -20.06
CA THR A 138 4.98 3.28 -21.51
C THR A 138 3.69 2.57 -21.93
N ASN A 139 2.97 3.14 -22.90
CA ASN A 139 1.64 2.67 -23.33
C ASN A 139 1.62 1.18 -23.67
N GLU A 140 2.65 0.70 -24.39
CA GLU A 140 2.78 -0.71 -24.80
C GLU A 140 2.84 -1.64 -23.58
N VAL A 141 3.49 -1.22 -22.50
CA VAL A 141 3.58 -1.98 -21.25
C VAL A 141 2.27 -1.90 -20.46
N GLU A 142 1.63 -0.73 -20.45
CA GLU A 142 0.37 -0.50 -19.75
C GLU A 142 -0.76 -1.38 -20.31
N ILE A 143 -0.93 -1.44 -21.64
CA ILE A 143 -1.99 -2.22 -22.26
C ILE A 143 -1.74 -3.74 -22.23
N THR A 144 -0.48 -4.15 -22.09
CA THR A 144 -0.12 -5.58 -22.10
C THR A 144 -0.41 -6.22 -20.75
N THR A 145 -1.25 -7.26 -20.77
CA THR A 145 -1.62 -8.06 -19.60
C THR A 145 -1.07 -9.48 -19.65
N ASP A 146 -0.76 -9.98 -20.85
CA ASP A 146 -0.18 -11.30 -21.03
C ASP A 146 1.25 -11.36 -20.47
N THR A 147 1.48 -12.35 -19.61
CA THR A 147 2.77 -12.52 -18.91
C THR A 147 3.90 -12.96 -19.82
N VAL A 148 3.61 -13.71 -20.90
CA VAL A 148 4.63 -14.12 -21.87
C VAL A 148 5.02 -12.91 -22.72
N ASP A 149 4.07 -12.12 -23.21
CA ASP A 149 4.36 -10.88 -23.93
C ASP A 149 5.20 -9.92 -23.08
N LEU A 150 4.81 -9.67 -21.82
CA LEU A 150 5.61 -8.84 -20.90
C LEU A 150 7.03 -9.38 -20.68
N LEU A 151 7.18 -10.71 -20.57
CA LEU A 151 8.49 -11.34 -20.39
C LEU A 151 9.35 -11.23 -21.64
N LEU A 152 8.76 -11.43 -22.81
CA LEU A 152 9.44 -11.29 -24.10
C LEU A 152 9.87 -9.85 -24.38
N MET A 153 9.08 -8.85 -23.96
CA MET A 153 9.45 -7.43 -24.06
C MET A 153 10.81 -7.14 -23.42
N ILE A 154 11.15 -7.80 -22.30
CA ILE A 154 12.44 -7.62 -21.60
C ILE A 154 13.64 -7.97 -22.50
N PHE A 155 13.44 -8.87 -23.45
CA PHE A 155 14.47 -9.40 -24.35
C PHE A 155 14.41 -8.84 -25.77
N ASP A 156 13.49 -7.92 -26.05
CA ASP A 156 13.26 -7.41 -27.40
C ASP A 156 13.86 -6.01 -27.60
N ASN A 157 14.85 -5.91 -28.48
CA ASN A 157 15.56 -4.67 -28.79
C ASN A 157 14.71 -3.58 -29.43
N ARG A 158 13.51 -3.89 -29.92
CA ARG A 158 12.58 -2.87 -30.42
C ARG A 158 12.10 -1.96 -29.31
N TYR A 159 12.12 -2.43 -28.06
CA TYR A 159 11.70 -1.66 -26.90
C TYR A 159 12.88 -0.92 -26.25
N HIS A 160 12.68 0.37 -26.01
CA HIS A 160 13.61 1.19 -25.23
C HIS A 160 13.84 0.59 -23.84
N LYS A 161 15.01 0.81 -23.26
CA LYS A 161 15.42 0.35 -21.91
C LYS A 161 14.34 0.60 -20.84
N LYS A 162 13.69 1.77 -20.88
CA LYS A 162 12.58 2.12 -19.98
C LYS A 162 11.43 1.10 -20.08
N ALA A 163 10.92 0.84 -21.28
CA ALA A 163 9.81 -0.09 -21.48
C ALA A 163 10.17 -1.52 -21.03
N ARG A 164 11.40 -1.95 -21.29
CA ARG A 164 11.90 -3.27 -20.84
C ARG A 164 11.97 -3.38 -19.32
N PHE A 165 12.46 -2.33 -18.65
CA PHE A 165 12.43 -2.26 -17.20
C PHE A 165 10.99 -2.28 -16.66
N GLU A 166 10.09 -1.51 -17.27
CA GLU A 166 8.69 -1.42 -16.85
C GLU A 166 7.95 -2.75 -17.00
N ALA A 167 8.20 -3.50 -18.07
CA ALA A 167 7.65 -4.84 -18.26
C ALA A 167 8.12 -5.80 -17.15
N HIS A 168 9.42 -5.78 -16.83
CA HIS A 168 9.97 -6.56 -15.72
C HIS A 168 9.40 -6.14 -14.35
N ARG A 169 9.26 -4.83 -14.13
CA ARG A 169 8.62 -4.27 -12.94
C ARG A 169 7.18 -4.75 -12.82
N LYS A 170 6.41 -4.69 -13.91
CA LYS A 170 5.01 -5.15 -13.96
C LYS A 170 4.91 -6.62 -13.61
N LEU A 171 5.71 -7.50 -14.20
CA LEU A 171 5.76 -8.94 -13.84
C LEU A 171 6.07 -9.18 -12.36
N SER A 172 7.03 -8.43 -11.81
CA SER A 172 7.38 -8.56 -10.38
C SER A 172 6.23 -8.14 -9.46
N LEU A 173 5.49 -7.09 -9.82
CA LEU A 173 4.31 -6.63 -9.09
C LEU A 173 3.12 -7.58 -9.27
N MET A 174 2.94 -8.16 -10.46
CA MET A 174 1.94 -9.20 -10.72
C MET A 174 2.14 -10.42 -9.82
N ASN A 175 3.40 -10.86 -9.65
CA ASN A 175 3.71 -11.98 -8.76
C ASN A 175 3.33 -11.70 -7.30
N LEU A 176 3.54 -10.47 -6.82
CA LEU A 176 3.10 -10.04 -5.49
C LEU A 176 1.57 -10.00 -5.39
N ALA A 177 0.90 -9.45 -6.41
CA ALA A 177 -0.55 -9.39 -6.46
C ALA A 177 -1.19 -10.79 -6.42
N GLY A 178 -0.68 -11.74 -7.21
CA GLY A 178 -1.15 -13.13 -7.20
C GLY A 178 -0.94 -13.83 -5.86
N SER A 179 0.22 -13.63 -5.23
CA SER A 179 0.51 -14.18 -3.89
C SER A 179 -0.43 -13.62 -2.82
N ILE A 180 -0.77 -12.32 -2.92
CA ILE A 180 -1.73 -11.65 -2.02
C ILE A 180 -3.14 -12.22 -2.23
N ASP A 181 -3.62 -12.28 -3.48
CA ASP A 181 -4.95 -12.81 -3.81
C ASP A 181 -5.11 -14.26 -3.34
N GLN A 182 -4.11 -15.10 -3.58
CA GLN A 182 -4.09 -16.48 -3.09
C GLN A 182 -4.28 -16.53 -1.56
N ARG A 183 -3.50 -15.74 -0.82
CA ARG A 183 -3.59 -15.69 0.65
C ARG A 183 -4.94 -15.16 1.13
N GLU A 184 -5.52 -14.18 0.44
CA GLU A 184 -6.86 -13.66 0.77
C GLU A 184 -7.94 -14.72 0.61
N ARG A 185 -7.87 -15.52 -0.46
CA ARG A 185 -8.79 -16.66 -0.68
C ARG A 185 -8.60 -17.75 0.37
N GLU A 186 -7.36 -18.13 0.67
CA GLU A 186 -7.06 -19.14 1.71
C GLU A 186 -7.54 -18.71 3.11
N THR A 187 -7.46 -17.42 3.41
CA THR A 187 -7.83 -16.88 4.73
C THR A 187 -9.30 -16.47 4.83
N GLN A 188 -10.05 -16.48 3.72
CA GLN A 188 -11.45 -16.05 3.61
C GLN A 188 -11.68 -14.67 4.21
N ILE A 189 -10.79 -13.72 3.88
CA ILE A 189 -10.77 -12.41 4.54
C ILE A 189 -12.06 -11.60 4.29
N GLU A 190 -12.72 -11.81 3.15
CA GLU A 190 -13.96 -11.11 2.78
C GLU A 190 -15.15 -11.58 3.61
N ASP A 191 -15.34 -12.89 3.77
CA ASP A 191 -16.41 -13.45 4.59
C ASP A 191 -16.24 -13.04 6.05
N LYS A 192 -15.00 -13.13 6.54
CA LYS A 192 -14.60 -12.63 7.85
C LYS A 192 -14.94 -11.14 8.00
N PHE A 193 -14.58 -10.31 7.03
CA PHE A 193 -14.89 -8.89 7.08
C PHE A 193 -16.40 -8.63 7.20
N ALA A 194 -17.22 -9.34 6.43
CA ALA A 194 -18.68 -9.22 6.51
C ALA A 194 -19.21 -9.62 7.90
N GLN A 195 -18.69 -10.71 8.47
CA GLN A 195 -19.03 -11.15 9.84
C GLN A 195 -18.63 -10.11 10.89
N PHE A 196 -17.46 -9.48 10.75
CA PHE A 196 -17.04 -8.41 11.65
C PHE A 196 -17.96 -7.19 11.58
N LEU A 197 -18.37 -6.78 10.37
CA LEU A 197 -19.32 -5.69 10.20
C LEU A 197 -20.68 -6.02 10.81
N ALA A 198 -21.17 -7.25 10.65
CA ALA A 198 -22.40 -7.72 11.30
C ALA A 198 -22.27 -7.64 12.83
N PHE A 199 -21.19 -8.19 13.40
CA PHE A 199 -20.90 -8.10 14.84
C PHE A 199 -20.95 -6.65 15.36
N LEU A 200 -20.30 -5.73 14.65
CA LEU A 200 -20.29 -4.33 15.04
C LEU A 200 -21.70 -3.71 15.02
N ASN A 201 -22.50 -3.99 13.99
CA ASN A 201 -23.85 -3.46 13.86
C ASN A 201 -24.83 -4.08 14.86
N ASP A 202 -24.69 -5.36 15.17
CA ASP A 202 -25.63 -6.10 16.01
C ASP A 202 -25.35 -5.89 17.50
N TYR A 203 -24.08 -5.74 17.89
CA TYR A 203 -23.68 -5.75 19.30
C TYR A 203 -22.96 -4.48 19.78
N VAL A 204 -22.25 -3.77 18.91
CA VAL A 204 -21.39 -2.65 19.33
C VAL A 204 -22.08 -1.30 19.17
N TRP A 205 -22.71 -1.05 18.02
CA TRP A 205 -23.34 0.24 17.73
C TRP A 205 -24.70 0.39 18.38
N SER A 206 -25.06 1.64 18.70
CA SER A 206 -26.39 1.94 19.23
C SER A 206 -27.45 1.74 18.16
N THR A 207 -28.55 1.07 18.53
CA THR A 207 -29.74 0.88 17.70
C THR A 207 -30.60 2.14 17.58
N ALA A 208 -30.27 3.21 18.31
CA ALA A 208 -30.98 4.49 18.22
C ALA A 208 -30.73 5.24 16.89
N GLN A 209 -29.67 4.89 16.16
CA GLN A 209 -29.36 5.43 14.83
C GLN A 209 -29.48 4.33 13.78
N LYS A 210 -29.99 4.66 12.60
CA LYS A 210 -30.05 3.70 11.49
C LYS A 210 -28.64 3.34 11.02
N ILE A 211 -28.48 2.13 10.45
CA ILE A 211 -27.24 1.75 9.78
C ILE A 211 -26.98 2.73 8.62
N GLY A 212 -25.79 3.34 8.60
CA GLY A 212 -25.41 4.36 7.63
C GLY A 212 -25.80 5.80 7.99
N GLU A 213 -26.58 6.00 9.06
CA GLU A 213 -26.85 7.33 9.62
C GLU A 213 -25.65 7.84 10.41
N HIS A 214 -25.30 9.12 10.20
CA HIS A 214 -24.16 9.76 10.86
C HIS A 214 -24.53 11.13 11.38
N ASP A 215 -24.09 11.43 12.60
CA ASP A 215 -24.10 12.75 13.22
C ASP A 215 -22.90 13.55 12.68
N ILE A 216 -23.19 14.56 11.86
CA ILE A 216 -22.15 15.39 11.23
C ILE A 216 -21.73 16.48 12.20
N VAL A 217 -20.47 16.47 12.59
CA VAL A 217 -19.84 17.51 13.42
C VAL A 217 -18.55 17.98 12.80
N TYR A 218 -18.06 19.13 13.23
CA TYR A 218 -16.74 19.63 12.86
C TYR A 218 -15.84 19.73 14.08
N LEU A 219 -14.55 19.44 13.91
CA LEU A 219 -13.52 19.78 14.89
C LEU A 219 -12.93 21.14 14.51
N LEU A 220 -13.23 22.15 15.33
CA LEU A 220 -12.51 23.41 15.29
C LEU A 220 -11.22 23.25 16.08
N SER A 221 -10.09 23.29 15.40
CA SER A 221 -8.76 23.10 16.00
C SER A 221 -7.88 24.32 15.78
N HIS A 222 -7.08 24.66 16.78
CA HIS A 222 -6.07 25.71 16.71
C HIS A 222 -4.67 25.10 16.80
N HIS A 223 -3.79 25.49 15.87
CA HIS A 223 -2.45 24.97 15.71
C HIS A 223 -1.41 26.10 15.81
N GLU A 224 -0.40 25.90 16.66
CA GLU A 224 0.63 26.91 16.92
C GLU A 224 2.06 26.36 16.70
N GLY A 225 3.00 27.31 16.58
CA GLY A 225 4.43 27.04 16.47
C GLY A 225 4.87 26.49 15.10
N SER A 226 6.18 26.29 14.97
CA SER A 226 6.80 25.73 13.76
C SER A 226 6.39 24.27 13.50
N GLU A 227 5.99 23.54 14.53
CA GLU A 227 5.52 22.16 14.44
C GLU A 227 4.03 22.03 14.07
N PHE A 228 3.28 23.14 14.05
CA PHE A 228 1.84 23.14 13.77
C PHE A 228 1.03 22.20 14.70
N ARG A 229 1.41 22.17 15.98
CA ARG A 229 0.80 21.27 16.98
C ARG A 229 -0.54 21.82 17.43
N CYS A 230 -1.55 20.95 17.57
CA CYS A 230 -2.84 21.35 18.11
C CYS A 230 -2.72 21.76 19.59
N VAL A 231 -3.10 23.01 19.88
CA VAL A 231 -3.17 23.59 21.22
C VAL A 231 -4.58 23.48 21.82
N ASP A 232 -5.60 23.64 20.99
CA ASP A 232 -7.02 23.56 21.38
C ASP A 232 -7.85 22.85 20.30
N VAL A 233 -8.90 22.14 20.72
CA VAL A 233 -9.87 21.50 19.82
C VAL A 233 -11.26 21.48 20.44
N LYS A 234 -12.26 21.93 19.67
CA LYS A 234 -13.67 21.96 20.06
C LYS A 234 -14.54 21.26 19.03
N VAL A 235 -15.57 20.57 19.50
CA VAL A 235 -16.58 19.97 18.63
C VAL A 235 -17.65 21.02 18.34
N ILE A 236 -17.89 21.27 17.07
CA ILE A 236 -18.85 22.25 16.54
C ILE A 236 -19.96 21.50 15.81
N ARG A 237 -21.20 21.94 15.97
CA ARG A 237 -22.34 21.38 15.23
C ARG A 237 -22.30 21.79 13.76
N LYS A 238 -22.96 21.03 12.91
CA LYS A 238 -22.99 21.33 11.47
C LYS A 238 -23.58 22.72 11.19
N GLU A 239 -24.57 23.15 11.97
CA GLU A 239 -25.28 24.41 11.74
C GLU A 239 -24.42 25.64 12.09
N ASP A 240 -23.51 25.49 13.05
CA ASP A 240 -22.63 26.58 13.51
C ASP A 240 -21.38 26.73 12.62
N ALA A 241 -20.97 25.64 11.96
CA ALA A 241 -19.75 25.58 11.16
C ALA A 241 -19.61 26.70 10.11
N PRO A 242 -20.68 27.08 9.37
CA PRO A 242 -20.58 28.13 8.36
C PRO A 242 -20.31 29.54 8.89
N HIS A 243 -20.58 29.77 10.17
CA HIS A 243 -20.49 31.09 10.79
C HIS A 243 -19.18 31.29 11.56
N ILE A 244 -18.26 30.33 11.51
CA ILE A 244 -16.99 30.42 12.24
C ILE A 244 -15.93 31.09 11.36
N PRO A 245 -15.43 32.29 11.74
CA PRO A 245 -14.30 32.88 11.06
C PRO A 245 -13.03 32.07 11.35
N LEU A 246 -12.37 31.57 10.30
CA LEU A 246 -11.09 30.87 10.44
C LEU A 246 -9.92 31.84 10.33
N GLY A 247 -9.15 31.94 11.41
CA GLY A 247 -7.87 32.64 11.42
C GLY A 247 -6.68 31.75 11.01
N LYS A 248 -5.49 32.34 10.97
CA LYS A 248 -4.24 31.61 10.76
C LYS A 248 -4.08 30.50 11.81
N GLY A 249 -3.73 29.30 11.37
CA GLY A 249 -3.55 28.14 12.26
C GLY A 249 -4.86 27.51 12.74
N MET A 250 -6.02 28.04 12.38
CA MET A 250 -7.31 27.41 12.67
C MET A 250 -7.72 26.47 11.53
N LYS A 251 -8.26 25.30 11.88
CA LYS A 251 -8.77 24.31 10.93
C LYS A 251 -10.14 23.81 11.37
N LEU A 252 -11.00 23.57 10.39
CA LEU A 252 -12.33 23.01 10.59
C LEU A 252 -12.41 21.63 9.91
N THR A 253 -12.35 20.56 10.70
CA THR A 253 -12.27 19.18 10.19
C THR A 253 -13.61 18.47 10.33
N LEU A 254 -14.23 18.05 9.23
CA LEU A 254 -15.49 17.30 9.27
C LEU A 254 -15.30 15.89 9.84
N LEU A 255 -16.20 15.49 10.74
CA LEU A 255 -16.32 14.13 11.27
C LEU A 255 -17.77 13.64 11.14
N LYS A 256 -17.92 12.39 10.70
CA LYS A 256 -19.21 11.70 10.60
C LYS A 256 -19.32 10.68 11.71
N ARG A 257 -20.01 11.00 12.81
CA ARG A 257 -20.02 10.18 14.02
C ARG A 257 -21.21 9.22 14.05
N ARG A 258 -20.99 8.03 14.60
CA ARG A 258 -22.02 7.12 15.08
C ARG A 258 -22.01 7.15 16.62
N ARG A 259 -22.84 6.32 17.25
CA ARG A 259 -22.92 6.21 18.71
C ARG A 259 -22.86 4.75 19.16
N PHE A 260 -22.35 4.53 20.36
CA PHE A 260 -22.44 3.27 21.09
C PHE A 260 -22.97 3.52 22.49
N ARG A 261 -23.65 2.54 23.07
CA ARG A 261 -24.31 2.65 24.37
C ARG A 261 -23.55 1.91 25.45
N VAL A 262 -23.30 2.57 26.57
CA VAL A 262 -22.80 1.95 27.81
C VAL A 262 -23.72 2.35 28.96
N GLY A 263 -24.45 1.38 29.50
CA GLY A 263 -25.53 1.64 30.45
C GLY A 263 -26.60 2.55 29.83
N SER A 264 -26.85 3.70 30.44
CA SER A 264 -27.78 4.73 29.93
C SER A 264 -27.13 5.80 29.07
N ARG A 265 -25.79 5.80 28.92
CA ARG A 265 -25.07 6.82 28.15
C ARG A 265 -24.89 6.40 26.69
N GLU A 266 -25.15 7.34 25.79
CA GLU A 266 -24.79 7.28 24.37
C GLU A 266 -23.49 8.07 24.15
N ILE A 267 -22.45 7.41 23.65
CA ILE A 267 -21.14 8.01 23.45
C ILE A 267 -20.87 8.15 21.94
N PRO A 268 -20.57 9.36 21.44
CA PRO A 268 -20.30 9.58 20.03
C PRO A 268 -18.89 9.11 19.66
N ILE A 269 -18.77 8.47 18.50
CA ILE A 269 -17.53 7.91 17.96
C ILE A 269 -17.50 8.12 16.45
N TYR A 270 -16.42 8.66 15.92
CA TYR A 270 -16.15 8.53 14.49
C TYR A 270 -15.45 7.19 14.25
N VAL A 271 -15.95 6.41 13.30
CA VAL A 271 -15.35 5.14 12.92
C VAL A 271 -15.12 5.12 11.42
N SER A 272 -13.93 4.70 11.02
CA SER A 272 -13.59 4.39 9.64
C SER A 272 -13.09 2.95 9.59
N ILE A 273 -13.84 2.09 8.93
CA ILE A 273 -13.47 0.70 8.69
C ILE A 273 -12.97 0.61 7.27
N ARG A 274 -11.75 0.08 7.10
CA ARG A 274 -11.10 0.03 5.79
C ARG A 274 -10.52 -1.36 5.55
N LYS A 275 -10.89 -1.96 4.41
CA LYS A 275 -10.10 -2.98 3.73
C LYS A 275 -9.00 -2.30 2.92
N LYS A 276 -7.74 -2.74 3.04
CA LYS A 276 -6.66 -2.13 2.26
C LYS A 276 -6.85 -2.54 0.79
N PRO A 277 -6.76 -1.61 -0.18
CA PRO A 277 -6.87 -1.99 -1.58
C PRO A 277 -5.62 -2.79 -2.00
N PRO A 278 -5.71 -3.63 -3.06
CA PRO A 278 -4.64 -4.55 -3.45
C PRO A 278 -3.28 -3.86 -3.65
N GLU A 279 -3.25 -2.69 -4.29
CA GLU A 279 -2.02 -1.94 -4.54
C GLU A 279 -1.34 -1.45 -3.25
N ALA A 280 -2.11 -1.15 -2.20
CA ALA A 280 -1.56 -0.77 -0.91
C ALA A 280 -0.90 -1.95 -0.18
N LYS A 281 -1.37 -3.18 -0.43
CA LYS A 281 -0.77 -4.42 0.09
C LYS A 281 0.55 -4.73 -0.61
N VAL A 282 0.58 -4.59 -1.93
CA VAL A 282 1.83 -4.71 -2.71
C VAL A 282 2.87 -3.69 -2.23
N LEU A 283 2.47 -2.42 -2.03
CA LEU A 283 3.37 -1.40 -1.48
C LEU A 283 3.80 -1.72 -0.04
N LYS A 284 2.97 -2.36 0.78
CA LYS A 284 3.35 -2.81 2.13
C LYS A 284 4.47 -3.85 2.06
N LEU A 285 4.35 -4.85 1.17
CA LEU A 285 5.38 -5.86 0.94
C LEU A 285 6.70 -5.25 0.46
N LEU A 286 6.64 -4.36 -0.52
CA LEU A 286 7.82 -3.64 -1.02
C LEU A 286 8.52 -2.86 0.11
N ARG A 287 7.81 -2.01 0.85
CA ARG A 287 8.39 -1.20 1.94
C ARG A 287 8.99 -2.03 3.07
N LYS A 288 8.45 -3.23 3.32
CA LYS A 288 8.94 -4.14 4.36
C LYS A 288 10.06 -5.05 3.85
N ASN A 289 10.38 -5.01 2.56
CA ASN A 289 11.32 -5.91 1.90
C ASN A 289 10.91 -7.38 2.09
N GLU A 290 9.62 -7.68 1.90
CA GLU A 290 9.04 -9.01 2.12
C GLU A 290 8.29 -9.53 0.89
N LYS A 291 8.38 -10.84 0.64
CA LYS A 291 7.57 -11.52 -0.40
C LYS A 291 6.46 -12.37 0.20
N ASN A 292 6.49 -12.65 1.50
CA ASN A 292 5.46 -13.42 2.17
C ASN A 292 4.15 -12.60 2.25
N PRO A 293 3.06 -13.03 1.59
CA PRO A 293 1.82 -12.27 1.57
C PRO A 293 1.16 -12.13 2.95
N ALA A 294 1.45 -13.02 3.90
CA ALA A 294 0.95 -12.93 5.28
C ALA A 294 1.27 -11.58 5.93
N VAL A 295 2.44 -11.00 5.64
CA VAL A 295 2.85 -9.68 6.14
C VAL A 295 1.89 -8.58 5.70
N ALA A 296 1.21 -8.73 4.55
CA ALA A 296 0.27 -7.74 4.04
C ALA A 296 -1.20 -8.08 4.32
N VAL A 297 -1.56 -9.36 4.32
CA VAL A 297 -2.95 -9.84 4.42
C VAL A 297 -3.40 -10.06 5.86
N ASP A 298 -2.52 -10.51 6.76
CA ASP A 298 -2.95 -10.88 8.12
C ASP A 298 -3.29 -9.64 9.00
N ASP A 299 -2.97 -8.42 8.52
CA ASP A 299 -3.41 -7.12 9.09
C ASP A 299 -4.31 -6.35 8.09
N ASP A 300 -5.04 -7.03 7.20
CA ASP A 300 -5.80 -6.37 6.13
C ASP A 300 -6.93 -5.48 6.66
N LEU A 301 -7.58 -5.94 7.72
CA LEU A 301 -8.71 -5.26 8.34
C LEU A 301 -8.22 -4.24 9.36
N GLY A 302 -8.55 -2.97 9.11
CA GLY A 302 -8.29 -1.87 10.02
C GLY A 302 -9.57 -1.15 10.43
N LEU A 303 -9.69 -0.84 11.71
CA LEU A 303 -10.69 0.07 12.25
C LEU A 303 -9.97 1.24 12.90
N MET A 304 -10.23 2.43 12.38
CA MET A 304 -9.81 3.68 13.00
C MET A 304 -10.99 4.31 13.73
N ALA A 305 -10.78 4.71 14.98
CA ALA A 305 -11.80 5.35 15.80
C ALA A 305 -11.32 6.69 16.37
N VAL A 306 -12.21 7.67 16.47
CA VAL A 306 -11.96 8.95 17.14
C VAL A 306 -13.03 9.21 18.18
N LEU A 307 -12.61 9.37 19.44
CA LEU A 307 -13.46 9.68 20.58
C LEU A 307 -13.12 11.04 21.19
N ASN A 308 -13.97 11.54 22.09
CA ASN A 308 -13.78 12.86 22.66
C ASN A 308 -12.62 12.93 23.66
N SER A 309 -12.44 11.88 24.47
CA SER A 309 -11.49 11.85 25.58
C SER A 309 -10.80 10.50 25.72
N GLU A 310 -9.67 10.47 26.44
CA GLU A 310 -8.97 9.23 26.80
C GLU A 310 -9.85 8.28 27.63
N ALA A 311 -10.71 8.83 28.48
CA ALA A 311 -11.69 8.05 29.24
C ALA A 311 -12.68 7.34 28.30
N ASP A 312 -13.21 8.05 27.30
CA ASP A 312 -14.11 7.43 26.31
C ASP A 312 -13.38 6.35 25.50
N VAL A 313 -12.09 6.51 25.20
CA VAL A 313 -11.28 5.47 24.54
C VAL A 313 -11.26 4.18 25.36
N LYS A 314 -11.05 4.27 26.69
CA LYS A 314 -11.07 3.09 27.58
C LYS A 314 -12.47 2.50 27.72
N ILE A 315 -13.50 3.35 27.78
CA ILE A 315 -14.89 2.90 27.79
C ILE A 315 -15.21 2.11 26.52
N PHE A 316 -14.78 2.60 25.35
CA PHE A 316 -14.99 1.91 24.08
C PHE A 316 -14.21 0.59 24.00
N GLN A 317 -12.97 0.55 24.48
CA GLN A 317 -12.17 -0.68 24.56
C GLN A 317 -12.87 -1.76 25.39
N ASN A 318 -13.41 -1.40 26.55
CA ASN A 318 -14.17 -2.32 27.41
C ASN A 318 -15.51 -2.70 26.79
N HIS A 319 -16.19 -1.75 26.14
CA HIS A 319 -17.44 -2.00 25.43
C HIS A 319 -17.28 -3.05 24.34
N LEU A 320 -16.17 -3.02 23.58
CA LEU A 320 -15.89 -4.02 22.54
C LEU A 320 -15.76 -5.44 23.10
N THR A 321 -15.02 -5.62 24.21
CA THR A 321 -14.81 -6.95 24.80
C THR A 321 -16.09 -7.49 25.46
N GLN A 322 -16.88 -6.62 26.08
CA GLN A 322 -18.21 -6.96 26.61
C GLN A 322 -19.20 -7.31 25.49
N SER A 323 -19.21 -6.54 24.40
CA SER A 323 -20.06 -6.80 23.24
C SER A 323 -19.73 -8.15 22.59
N ALA A 324 -18.44 -8.52 22.53
CA ALA A 324 -18.03 -9.85 22.09
C ALA A 324 -18.60 -10.96 22.98
N SER A 325 -18.54 -10.77 24.30
CA SER A 325 -19.09 -11.72 25.27
C SER A 325 -20.60 -11.87 25.13
N ASN A 326 -21.32 -10.76 24.86
CA ASN A 326 -22.76 -10.77 24.60
C ASN A 326 -23.14 -11.41 23.25
N ALA A 327 -22.19 -11.51 22.33
CA ALA A 327 -22.33 -12.22 21.05
C ALA A 327 -21.89 -13.69 21.13
N ASP A 328 -21.87 -14.26 22.35
CA ASP A 328 -21.38 -15.62 22.64
C ASP A 328 -19.98 -15.88 22.09
N SER A 329 -19.12 -14.86 22.13
CA SER A 329 -17.77 -14.91 21.60
C SER A 329 -16.75 -14.35 22.59
N PHE A 330 -15.47 -14.62 22.33
CA PHE A 330 -14.38 -14.12 23.15
C PHE A 330 -13.46 -13.24 22.32
N MET A 331 -13.22 -12.01 22.77
CA MET A 331 -12.31 -11.07 22.13
C MET A 331 -11.03 -10.93 22.94
N ILE A 332 -9.88 -11.16 22.30
CA ILE A 332 -8.55 -10.95 22.88
C ILE A 332 -7.93 -9.71 22.26
N LEU A 333 -7.32 -8.87 23.09
CA LEU A 333 -6.55 -7.71 22.64
C LEU A 333 -5.05 -8.04 22.69
N GLU A 334 -4.37 -7.90 21.56
CA GLU A 334 -2.95 -8.23 21.35
C GLU A 334 -2.14 -6.99 20.98
N ASP A 335 -0.82 -7.05 21.19
CA ASP A 335 0.15 -6.00 20.81
C ASP A 335 -0.27 -4.58 21.21
N ILE A 336 -0.79 -4.40 22.42
CA ILE A 336 -1.32 -3.12 22.90
C ILE A 336 -0.19 -2.09 23.05
N SER A 337 -0.33 -0.96 22.35
CA SER A 337 0.54 0.20 22.41
C SER A 337 -0.30 1.44 22.71
N ASP A 338 -0.18 1.99 23.92
CA ASP A 338 -0.90 3.18 24.34
C ASP A 338 0.05 4.39 24.45
N THR A 339 0.02 5.27 23.46
CA THR A 339 0.76 6.56 23.51
C THR A 339 -0.14 7.75 23.85
N LEU A 340 -1.44 7.52 24.12
CA LEU A 340 -2.33 8.57 24.60
C LEU A 340 -2.02 8.91 26.05
N THR A 341 -1.87 7.90 26.90
CA THR A 341 -1.64 8.09 28.35
C THR A 341 -0.16 8.13 28.74
N GLY A 342 0.73 8.58 27.84
CA GLY A 342 2.16 8.76 28.12
C GLY A 342 3.07 7.55 27.89
N GLY A 343 2.58 6.45 27.31
CA GLY A 343 3.46 5.39 26.82
C GLY A 343 4.26 5.81 25.59
N ILE A 344 5.40 5.15 25.35
CA ILE A 344 6.27 5.43 24.20
C ILE A 344 6.04 4.35 23.13
N HIS A 345 5.73 4.77 21.90
CA HIS A 345 5.73 3.84 20.77
C HIS A 345 7.18 3.48 20.43
N LYS A 346 7.63 2.27 20.83
CA LYS A 346 8.92 1.71 20.41
C LYS A 346 8.83 1.24 18.95
N GLY A 347 8.76 2.18 18.01
CA GLY A 347 8.78 1.89 16.58
C GLY A 347 10.21 1.61 16.10
N SER A 348 10.60 0.34 15.99
CA SER A 348 11.87 -0.06 15.33
C SER A 348 11.77 -0.07 13.79
N SER A 349 10.55 0.09 13.26
CA SER A 349 10.30 0.07 11.82
C SER A 349 10.25 1.49 11.26
N THR A 350 10.83 1.71 10.07
CA THR A 350 10.81 2.93 9.23
C THR A 350 9.38 3.29 8.74
N GLY A 351 8.38 3.00 9.58
CA GLY A 351 7.06 2.54 9.20
C GLY A 351 5.96 2.99 10.16
N SER A 352 6.20 3.85 11.16
CA SER A 352 5.17 4.66 11.87
C SER A 352 5.81 5.92 12.46
N SER A 353 5.04 6.99 12.74
CA SER A 353 5.56 8.13 13.51
C SER A 353 5.51 7.76 15.00
N THR A 354 6.65 7.82 15.68
CA THR A 354 6.74 7.57 17.13
C THR A 354 6.13 8.71 17.95
N LYS A 355 5.85 9.85 17.30
CA LYS A 355 5.31 11.06 17.91
C LYS A 355 3.77 11.13 17.90
N THR A 356 3.07 10.23 17.20
CA THR A 356 1.61 10.23 17.13
C THR A 356 0.99 9.64 18.40
N PRO A 357 0.19 10.42 19.17
CA PRO A 357 -0.57 9.86 20.29
C PRO A 357 -1.75 9.01 19.74
N MET A 358 -1.82 7.75 20.12
CA MET A 358 -2.90 6.83 19.76
C MET A 358 -2.89 5.60 20.68
N LEU A 359 -4.04 4.97 20.83
CA LEU A 359 -4.14 3.61 21.33
C LEU A 359 -4.20 2.67 20.14
N LYS A 360 -3.21 1.79 20.01
CA LYS A 360 -3.15 0.78 18.96
C LYS A 360 -3.16 -0.62 19.58
N PHE A 361 -3.95 -1.53 19.02
CA PHE A 361 -3.94 -2.95 19.38
C PHE A 361 -4.51 -3.79 18.24
N PHE A 362 -4.33 -5.10 18.29
CA PHE A 362 -5.06 -6.04 17.45
C PHE A 362 -6.16 -6.71 18.26
N ALA A 363 -7.38 -6.75 17.75
CA ALA A 363 -8.45 -7.54 18.35
C ALA A 363 -8.60 -8.84 17.59
N ARG A 364 -8.59 -9.97 18.31
CA ARG A 364 -8.90 -11.29 17.78
C ARG A 364 -10.32 -11.69 18.16
N LEU A 365 -11.15 -11.99 17.16
CA LEU A 365 -12.55 -12.38 17.32
C LEU A 365 -12.95 -13.31 16.17
N GLY A 366 -13.57 -14.46 16.45
CA GLY A 366 -14.12 -15.35 15.40
C GLY A 366 -13.11 -15.78 14.33
N GLY A 367 -11.84 -16.03 14.70
CA GLY A 367 -10.78 -16.37 13.74
C GLY A 367 -10.28 -15.20 12.87
N MET A 368 -10.70 -13.98 13.19
CA MET A 368 -10.21 -12.74 12.59
C MET A 368 -9.23 -12.03 13.50
N ARG A 369 -8.34 -11.25 12.90
CA ARG A 369 -7.44 -10.33 13.60
C ARG A 369 -7.58 -8.95 12.95
N VAL A 370 -8.08 -7.97 13.71
CA VAL A 370 -8.39 -6.62 13.22
C VAL A 370 -7.48 -5.61 13.91
N GLU A 371 -6.83 -4.75 13.13
CA GLU A 371 -6.01 -3.65 13.64
C GLU A 371 -6.90 -2.49 14.10
N PHE A 372 -6.85 -2.15 15.38
CA PHE A 372 -7.51 -0.97 15.93
C PHE A 372 -6.51 0.17 16.11
N ILE A 373 -6.85 1.35 15.60
CA ILE A 373 -6.11 2.60 15.83
C ILE A 373 -7.10 3.63 16.37
N ILE A 374 -6.96 3.99 17.63
CA ILE A 374 -7.90 4.86 18.32
C ILE A 374 -7.23 6.17 18.70
N HIS A 375 -7.90 7.27 18.37
CA HIS A 375 -7.48 8.64 18.65
C HIS A 375 -8.49 9.35 19.56
N THR A 376 -8.03 10.38 20.25
CA THR A 376 -8.90 11.46 20.73
C THR A 376 -9.09 12.51 19.63
N ASN A 377 -10.05 13.42 19.77
CA ASN A 377 -10.20 14.56 18.84
C ASN A 377 -8.87 15.31 18.61
N ARG A 378 -8.12 15.56 19.69
CA ARG A 378 -6.84 16.27 19.63
C ARG A 378 -5.76 15.45 18.91
N SER A 379 -5.63 14.17 19.24
CA SER A 379 -4.62 13.34 18.59
C SER A 379 -4.95 13.07 17.13
N TRP A 380 -6.23 13.05 16.76
CA TRP A 380 -6.69 12.94 15.39
C TRP A 380 -6.31 14.16 14.56
N VAL A 381 -6.57 15.38 15.03
CA VAL A 381 -6.15 16.59 14.29
C VAL A 381 -4.63 16.73 14.23
N ASN A 382 -3.89 16.25 15.24
CA ASN A 382 -2.43 16.13 15.13
C ASN A 382 -2.01 15.11 14.07
N TYR A 383 -2.66 13.94 14.00
CA TYR A 383 -2.42 12.93 12.97
C TYR A 383 -2.71 13.43 11.54
N ILE A 384 -3.58 14.43 11.38
CA ILE A 384 -3.84 15.06 10.08
C ILE A 384 -2.85 16.20 9.81
N TYR A 385 -2.57 17.07 10.79
CA TYR A 385 -1.97 18.39 10.52
C TYR A 385 -0.58 18.64 11.13
N GLN A 386 -0.21 17.95 12.21
CA GLN A 386 1.05 18.25 12.91
C GLN A 386 2.25 17.83 12.06
N ARG A 387 3.27 18.69 12.00
CA ARG A 387 4.49 18.43 11.24
C ARG A 387 5.21 17.17 11.75
N ASP A 388 5.74 16.37 10.84
CA ASP A 388 6.38 15.07 11.14
C ASP A 388 5.47 14.01 11.80
N VAL A 389 4.17 14.31 11.92
CA VAL A 389 3.13 13.42 12.46
C VAL A 389 2.03 13.17 11.42
N ALA A 390 1.73 14.18 10.61
CA ALA A 390 0.73 14.15 9.55
C ALA A 390 0.90 12.93 8.64
N HIS A 391 -0.20 12.21 8.42
CA HIS A 391 -0.20 10.98 7.63
C HIS A 391 0.43 11.17 6.23
N ASP A 392 0.08 12.24 5.52
CA ASP A 392 0.51 12.46 4.14
C ASP A 392 2.03 12.68 4.02
N GLU A 393 2.61 13.51 4.89
CA GLU A 393 4.07 13.68 4.97
C GLU A 393 4.77 12.35 5.25
N TYR A 394 4.14 11.59 6.14
CA TYR A 394 4.68 10.36 6.64
C TYR A 394 4.60 9.24 5.57
N GLU A 395 3.57 9.22 4.72
CA GLU A 395 3.47 8.33 3.54
C GLU A 395 4.58 8.62 2.52
N VAL A 396 4.85 9.91 2.24
CA VAL A 396 5.98 10.33 1.38
C VAL A 396 7.28 9.74 1.94
N LYS A 397 7.61 10.05 3.19
CA LYS A 397 8.84 9.59 3.84
C LYS A 397 8.97 8.06 3.77
N ARG A 398 7.90 7.30 4.04
CA ARG A 398 7.93 5.82 3.96
C ARG A 398 8.40 5.31 2.60
N ILE A 399 7.91 5.88 1.50
CA ILE A 399 8.21 5.37 0.15
C ILE A 399 9.64 5.70 -0.28
N PHE A 400 10.11 6.91 0.03
CA PHE A 400 11.48 7.32 -0.28
C PHE A 400 12.51 6.71 0.66
N ASP A 401 12.29 6.75 1.98
CA ASP A 401 13.26 6.30 2.99
C ASP A 401 13.41 4.77 3.04
N SER A 402 12.41 4.02 2.54
CA SER A 402 12.53 2.57 2.35
C SER A 402 13.30 2.19 1.07
N GLY A 403 13.54 3.14 0.16
CA GLY A 403 14.13 2.91 -1.16
C GLY A 403 13.16 2.35 -2.21
N VAL A 404 11.86 2.29 -1.91
CA VAL A 404 10.84 1.79 -2.86
C VAL A 404 10.74 2.71 -4.09
N ALA A 405 10.89 4.03 -3.90
CA ALA A 405 10.96 4.98 -5.02
C ALA A 405 12.10 4.61 -5.99
N ASP A 406 13.33 4.42 -5.50
CA ASP A 406 14.49 4.03 -6.32
C ASP A 406 14.32 2.66 -6.97
N LEU A 407 13.68 1.72 -6.29
CA LEU A 407 13.42 0.38 -6.82
C LEU A 407 12.44 0.41 -7.99
N LEU A 408 11.37 1.22 -7.89
CA LEU A 408 10.31 1.26 -8.89
C LEU A 408 10.56 2.30 -9.99
N PHE A 409 11.35 3.34 -9.72
CA PHE A 409 11.62 4.45 -10.64
C PHE A 409 13.12 4.82 -10.69
N PRO A 410 14.03 3.88 -10.98
CA PRO A 410 15.48 4.09 -10.90
C PRO A 410 15.95 5.34 -11.66
N GLN A 411 16.82 6.13 -11.04
CA GLN A 411 17.26 7.44 -11.52
C GLN A 411 17.86 7.38 -12.93
N GLU A 412 18.59 6.32 -13.25
CA GLU A 412 19.21 6.06 -14.56
C GLU A 412 18.22 5.76 -15.70
N ILE A 413 16.94 5.54 -15.37
CA ILE A 413 15.86 5.30 -16.35
C ILE A 413 14.85 6.44 -16.35
N TYR A 414 14.53 6.99 -15.18
CA TYR A 414 13.50 8.02 -15.00
C TYR A 414 14.03 9.44 -14.89
N PHE A 415 15.35 9.60 -14.75
CA PHE A 415 16.04 10.89 -14.63
C PHE A 415 15.50 11.74 -13.46
N LEU A 416 15.10 11.08 -12.37
CA LEU A 416 14.58 11.71 -11.16
C LEU A 416 15.56 11.59 -10.01
N ASN A 417 15.90 12.72 -9.40
CA ASN A 417 16.58 12.74 -8.10
C ASN A 417 15.52 12.58 -6.99
N HIS A 418 15.40 11.38 -6.45
CA HIS A 418 14.38 11.05 -5.45
C HIS A 418 14.52 11.81 -4.13
N GLN A 419 15.73 12.23 -3.75
CA GLN A 419 15.90 13.07 -2.56
C GLN A 419 15.30 14.46 -2.78
N THR A 420 15.51 15.03 -3.96
CA THR A 420 14.89 16.30 -4.35
C THR A 420 13.36 16.18 -4.42
N VAL A 421 12.86 15.13 -5.07
CA VAL A 421 11.40 14.87 -5.16
C VAL A 421 10.79 14.74 -3.77
N ARG A 422 11.37 13.91 -2.89
CA ARG A 422 10.93 13.73 -1.50
C ARG A 422 10.80 15.06 -0.77
N ASN A 423 11.83 15.89 -0.81
CA ASN A 423 11.85 17.16 -0.09
C ASN A 423 10.82 18.15 -0.65
N ASN A 424 10.66 18.19 -1.98
CA ASN A 424 9.66 19.04 -2.62
C ASN A 424 8.23 18.60 -2.28
N MET A 425 7.96 17.29 -2.26
CA MET A 425 6.64 16.76 -1.92
C MET A 425 6.29 17.02 -0.46
N ILE A 426 7.22 16.84 0.48
CA ILE A 426 7.01 17.21 1.89
C ILE A 426 6.66 18.69 2.00
N ARG A 427 7.38 19.57 1.29
CA ARG A 427 7.09 21.01 1.28
C ARG A 427 5.71 21.32 0.69
N LEU A 428 5.32 20.64 -0.39
CA LEU A 428 4.01 20.80 -1.02
C LEU A 428 2.86 20.41 -0.07
N PHE A 429 2.95 19.24 0.57
CA PHE A 429 1.95 18.80 1.54
C PHE A 429 1.88 19.74 2.74
N ARG A 430 3.03 20.22 3.26
CA ARG A 430 3.03 21.24 4.32
C ARG A 430 2.31 22.50 3.91
N LYS A 431 2.58 23.00 2.69
CA LYS A 431 1.90 24.17 2.15
C LYS A 431 0.40 23.94 2.09
N GLN A 432 -0.05 22.80 1.57
CA GLN A 432 -1.47 22.45 1.50
C GLN A 432 -2.13 22.34 2.88
N ILE A 433 -1.48 21.65 3.83
CA ILE A 433 -1.97 21.51 5.21
C ILE A 433 -2.11 22.87 5.89
N GLU A 434 -1.09 23.73 5.79
CA GLU A 434 -1.03 25.01 6.48
C GLU A 434 -1.95 26.05 5.80
N GLU A 435 -2.03 26.07 4.46
CA GLU A 435 -2.68 27.15 3.69
C GLU A 435 -4.05 26.77 3.09
N ALA A 436 -4.30 25.53 2.65
CA ALA A 436 -5.43 25.20 1.77
C ALA A 436 -6.83 25.11 2.44
N TRP A 437 -6.97 25.49 3.71
CA TRP A 437 -8.23 25.39 4.46
C TRP A 437 -8.66 26.74 5.04
N LEU A 438 -8.62 27.80 4.22
CA LEU A 438 -9.39 29.02 4.46
C LEU A 438 -10.80 28.78 3.91
N TRP A 439 -11.72 28.43 4.80
CA TRP A 439 -13.11 28.02 4.46
C TRP A 439 -13.88 29.10 3.69
N SER A 440 -13.41 30.35 3.74
CA SER A 440 -13.95 31.49 2.99
C SER A 440 -13.90 31.32 1.46
N GLU A 441 -13.09 30.40 0.92
CA GLU A 441 -12.91 30.26 -0.54
C GLU A 441 -13.46 28.95 -1.13
N ASN A 442 -13.72 27.90 -0.32
CA ASN A 442 -14.00 26.54 -0.84
C ASN A 442 -15.22 25.84 -0.22
N GLY A 443 -15.96 26.49 0.68
CA GLY A 443 -17.21 25.93 1.22
C GLY A 443 -18.38 26.18 0.26
N SER A 444 -18.82 25.16 -0.47
CA SER A 444 -20.14 25.18 -1.11
C SER A 444 -21.19 25.38 -0.01
N GLY A 445 -22.06 26.38 -0.21
CA GLY A 445 -23.20 26.67 0.65
C GLY A 445 -24.25 25.56 0.69
#